data_AF-A0A7X3RNA8-F1
#
_entry.id   AF-A0A7X3RNA8-F1
#
_cell.length_a   1.000
_cell.length_b   1.000
_cell.length_c   1.000
_cell.angle_alpha   90.00
_cell.angle_beta   90.00
_cell.angle_gamma   90.00
#
_symmetry.space_group_name_H-M   'P 1'
#
loop_
_entity.id
_entity.type
_entity.pdbx_description
1 polymer ?
#
loop_
_entity_poly.entity_id
_entity_poly.type
_entity_poly.pdbx_seq_one_letter_code
_entity_poly.pdbx_strand_id
1 'polypeptide(L)'
;MNWKDYEKEVYQYFSRMYLEAKITYDAKIIGHYSKKERQVDMLIEDEVAGFPIKIAVDAKYFSRKVDIKCVESFISMIEDIGAD
;
A
#
# COMPACT_ATOMS: atom_id res chain seq x y z
N MET A 1 -3.36 -18.27 10.82
CA MET A 1 -2.91 -17.07 10.10
C MET A 1 -3.88 -15.95 10.41
N ASN A 2 -3.38 -14.86 11.00
CA ASN A 2 -4.14 -13.62 11.19
C ASN A 2 -3.85 -12.65 10.04
N TRP A 3 -4.47 -11.47 10.07
CA TRP A 3 -4.30 -10.45 9.02
C TRP A 3 -2.86 -9.92 8.92
N LYS A 4 -2.14 -9.77 10.04
CA LYS A 4 -0.73 -9.34 10.05
C LYS A 4 0.19 -10.39 9.42
N ASP A 5 -0.09 -11.67 9.66
CA ASP A 5 0.64 -12.76 9.03
C ASP A 5 0.44 -12.69 7.50
N TYR A 6 -0.78 -12.41 7.05
CA TYR A 6 -1.10 -12.26 5.62
C TYR A 6 -0.41 -11.05 4.97
N GLU A 7 -0.45 -9.88 5.61
CA GLU A 7 0.29 -8.70 5.17
C GLU A 7 1.79 -9.00 5.01
N LYS A 8 2.37 -9.70 5.99
CA LYS A 8 3.78 -10.08 5.94
C LYS A 8 4.08 -11.06 4.81
N GLU A 9 3.20 -12.02 4.53
CA GLU A 9 3.34 -12.93 3.40
C GLU A 9 3.28 -12.19 2.05
N VAL A 10 2.37 -11.22 1.92
CA VAL A 10 2.28 -10.36 0.72
C VAL A 10 3.57 -9.56 0.56
N TYR A 11 4.07 -8.94 1.62
CA TYR A 11 5.37 -8.25 1.60
C TYR A 11 6.51 -9.16 1.17
N GLN A 12 6.64 -10.33 1.79
CA GLN A 12 7.68 -11.30 1.42
C GLN A 12 7.55 -11.82 -0.01
N TYR A 13 6.34 -11.95 -0.54
CA TYR A 13 6.10 -12.32 -1.92
C TYR A 13 6.64 -11.25 -2.88
N PHE A 14 6.27 -9.99 -2.66
CA PHE A 14 6.76 -8.88 -3.48
C PHE A 14 8.28 -8.69 -3.37
N SER A 15 8.83 -8.67 -2.15
CA SER A 15 10.28 -8.51 -1.94
C SER A 15 11.11 -9.61 -2.60
N ARG A 16 10.58 -10.84 -2.71
CA ARG A 16 11.28 -11.94 -3.39
C ARG A 16 11.21 -11.85 -4.91
N MET A 17 10.10 -11.35 -5.46
CA MET A 17 9.95 -11.23 -6.91
C MET A 17 10.59 -9.96 -7.48
N TYR A 18 10.62 -8.87 -6.71
CA TYR A 18 11.10 -7.56 -7.16
C TYR A 18 12.26 -7.10 -6.27
N LEU A 19 13.41 -7.76 -6.40
CA LEU A 19 14.58 -7.55 -5.55
C LEU A 19 15.17 -6.12 -5.63
N GLU A 20 15.00 -5.45 -6.77
CA GLU A 20 15.52 -4.10 -7.00
C GLU A 20 14.52 -2.99 -6.62
N ALA A 21 13.26 -3.35 -6.39
CA ALA A 21 12.23 -2.37 -6.04
C ALA A 21 12.43 -1.89 -4.60
N LYS A 22 12.23 -0.59 -4.37
CA LYS A 22 12.19 -0.02 -3.02
C LYS A 22 10.81 -0.30 -2.42
N ILE A 23 10.74 -1.31 -1.56
CA ILE A 23 9.50 -1.74 -0.91
C ILE A 23 9.58 -1.48 0.59
N THR A 24 8.66 -0.68 1.12
CA THR A 24 8.54 -0.37 2.55
C THR A 24 7.30 -1.06 3.12
N TYR A 25 7.49 -1.91 4.12
CA TYR A 25 6.41 -2.53 4.89
C TYR A 25 5.91 -1.57 5.98
N ASP A 26 4.59 -1.57 6.25
CA ASP A 26 3.91 -0.71 7.24
C ASP A 26 4.28 0.78 7.06
N ALA A 27 4.17 1.26 5.83
CA ALA A 27 4.62 2.59 5.46
C ALA A 27 3.67 3.68 5.98
N LYS A 28 4.25 4.75 6.51
CA LYS A 28 3.53 5.89 7.08
C LYS A 28 3.82 7.16 6.30
N ILE A 29 2.77 7.81 5.81
CA ILE A 29 2.86 8.98 4.93
C ILE A 29 1.90 10.07 5.43
N ILE A 30 2.34 11.32 5.42
CA ILE A 30 1.46 12.44 5.75
C ILE A 30 0.57 12.74 4.54
N GLY A 31 -0.75 12.64 4.72
CA GLY A 31 -1.73 12.92 3.69
C GLY A 31 -1.70 14.38 3.22
N HIS A 32 -1.76 14.59 1.92
CA HIS A 32 -1.78 15.87 1.25
C HIS A 32 -3.01 16.71 1.63
N TYR A 33 -4.18 16.10 1.72
CA TYR A 33 -5.43 16.79 2.04
C TYR A 33 -5.77 16.67 3.53
N SER A 34 -5.68 15.45 4.08
CA SER A 34 -6.07 15.20 5.47
C SER A 34 -5.12 15.81 6.50
N LYS A 35 -3.85 16.03 6.12
CA LYS A 35 -2.76 16.43 7.01
C LYS A 35 -2.55 15.46 8.18
N LYS A 36 -2.97 14.20 8.02
CA LYS A 36 -2.83 13.14 9.01
C LYS A 36 -1.85 12.09 8.53
N GLU A 37 -1.24 11.39 9.46
CA GLU A 37 -0.47 10.18 9.15
C GLU A 37 -1.44 9.09 8.64
N ARG A 38 -1.16 8.58 7.45
CA ARG A 38 -1.83 7.45 6.82
C ARG A 38 -0.87 6.27 6.80
N GLN A 39 -1.38 5.10 7.12
CA GLN A 39 -0.63 3.85 7.05
C GLN A 39 -1.13 3.05 5.84
N VAL A 40 -0.18 2.46 5.11
CA VAL A 40 -0.42 1.46 4.08
C VAL A 40 0.44 0.24 4.38
N ASP A 41 -0.09 -0.96 4.11
CA ASP A 41 0.62 -2.19 4.47
C ASP A 41 1.94 -2.31 3.73
N MET A 42 1.97 -1.83 2.49
CA MET A 42 3.17 -1.74 1.67
C MET A 42 3.15 -0.50 0.77
N LEU A 43 4.31 0.13 0.66
CA LEU A 43 4.58 1.18 -0.31
C LEU A 43 5.75 0.76 -1.20
N ILE A 44 5.54 0.77 -2.51
CA ILE A 44 6.58 0.57 -3.50
C ILE A 44 6.87 1.93 -4.13
N GLU A 45 8.14 2.31 -4.20
CA GLU A 45 8.57 3.58 -4.75
C GLU A 45 9.56 3.35 -5.89
N ASP A 46 9.37 4.07 -6.99
CA ASP A 46 10.26 4.03 -8.15
C ASP A 46 10.26 5.39 -8.87
N GLU A 47 11.06 5.52 -9.93
CA GLU A 47 11.15 6.72 -10.76
C GLU A 47 11.12 6.35 -12.25
N VAL A 48 10.18 6.92 -13.00
CA VAL A 48 10.09 6.73 -14.45
C VAL A 48 10.21 8.07 -15.15
N ALA A 49 11.24 8.21 -15.99
CA ALA A 49 11.51 9.43 -16.76
C ALA A 49 11.59 10.72 -15.91
N GLY A 50 12.14 10.63 -14.68
CA GLY A 50 12.23 11.78 -13.76
C GLY A 50 11.01 11.97 -12.87
N PHE A 51 9.95 11.17 -13.05
CA PHE A 51 8.71 11.29 -12.29
C PHE A 51 8.66 10.20 -11.21
N PRO A 52 8.49 10.57 -9.91
CA PRO A 52 8.34 9.59 -8.86
C PRO A 52 7.01 8.85 -9.01
N ILE A 53 7.06 7.53 -8.91
CA ILE A 53 5.89 6.65 -8.86
C ILE A 53 5.83 6.06 -7.45
N LYS A 54 4.63 6.02 -6.90
CA LYS A 54 4.34 5.35 -5.63
C LYS A 54 3.18 4.40 -5.85
N ILE A 55 3.35 3.14 -5.51
CA ILE A 55 2.31 2.12 -5.57
C ILE A 55 1.99 1.70 -4.14
N ALA A 56 0.74 1.87 -3.73
CA ALA A 56 0.28 1.44 -2.41
C ALA A 56 -0.40 0.06 -2.51
N VAL A 57 -0.08 -0.84 -1.59
CA VAL A 57 -0.69 -2.17 -1.52
C VAL A 57 -1.27 -2.38 -0.12
N ASP A 58 -2.52 -2.85 -0.08
CA ASP A 58 -3.28 -3.11 1.15
C ASP A 58 -3.86 -4.55 1.09
N ALA A 59 -3.47 -5.38 2.04
CA ALA A 59 -3.69 -6.82 2.03
C ALA A 59 -4.90 -7.20 2.90
N LYS A 60 -6.08 -7.30 2.26
CA LYS A 60 -7.32 -7.62 2.99
C LYS A 60 -7.50 -9.12 3.27
N TYR A 61 -7.28 -9.50 4.53
CA TYR A 61 -7.58 -10.85 5.04
C TYR A 61 -8.96 -10.92 5.73
N PHE A 62 -10.03 -10.85 4.94
CA PHE A 62 -11.40 -10.92 5.44
C PHE A 62 -12.01 -12.31 5.26
N SER A 63 -12.88 -12.72 6.19
CA SER A 63 -13.70 -13.94 6.05
C SER A 63 -14.83 -13.78 5.01
N ARG A 64 -15.07 -12.56 4.54
CA ARG A 64 -16.03 -12.20 3.50
C ARG A 64 -15.33 -11.54 2.33
N LYS A 65 -15.99 -11.50 1.17
CA LYS A 65 -15.46 -10.82 -0.01
C LYS A 65 -15.26 -9.33 0.27
N VAL A 66 -14.21 -8.76 -0.31
CA VAL A 66 -14.01 -7.31 -0.39
C VAL A 66 -15.18 -6.72 -1.18
N ASP A 67 -15.77 -5.66 -0.63
CA ASP A 67 -16.89 -4.94 -1.25
C ASP A 67 -16.42 -3.60 -1.84
N ILE A 68 -17.32 -2.94 -2.57
CA ILE A 68 -17.01 -1.66 -3.23
C ILE A 68 -16.62 -0.57 -2.23
N LYS A 69 -17.18 -0.58 -1.02
CA LYS A 69 -16.88 0.42 0.02
C LYS A 69 -15.44 0.31 0.50
N CYS A 70 -14.93 -0.91 0.61
CA CYS A 70 -13.52 -1.14 0.94
C CYS A 70 -12.61 -0.55 -0.15
N VAL A 71 -12.95 -0.76 -1.42
CA VAL A 71 -12.19 -0.25 -2.56
C VAL A 71 -12.25 1.28 -2.62
N GLU A 72 -13.43 1.88 -2.51
CA GLU A 72 -13.60 3.35 -2.50
C GLU A 72 -12.84 4.02 -1.35
N SER A 73 -12.86 3.42 -0.16
CA SER A 73 -12.11 3.94 0.99
C SER A 73 -10.60 3.88 0.74
N PHE A 74 -10.11 2.82 0.08
CA PHE A 74 -8.71 2.69 -0.30
C PHE A 74 -8.31 3.73 -1.37
N ILE A 75 -9.14 3.92 -2.41
CA ILE A 75 -8.93 4.93 -3.46
C ILE A 75 -8.79 6.33 -2.84
N SER A 76 -9.72 6.72 -1.96
CA SER A 76 -9.64 8.03 -1.30
C SER A 76 -8.37 8.19 -0.45
N MET A 77 -7.84 7.11 0.12
CA MET A 77 -6.60 7.14 0.89
C MET A 77 -5.37 7.26 -0.02
N ILE A 78 -5.28 6.51 -1.13
CA ILE A 78 -4.15 6.58 -2.06
C ILE A 78 -4.05 7.95 -2.74
N GLU A 79 -5.20 8.55 -3.09
CA GLU A 79 -5.27 9.94 -3.57
C GLU A 79 -4.73 10.93 -2.53
N ASP A 80 -5.02 10.70 -1.24
CA ASP A 80 -4.52 11.54 -0.14
C ASP A 80 -3.00 11.41 0.06
N ILE A 81 -2.37 10.27 -0.26
CA ILE A 81 -0.91 10.09 -0.13
C ILE A 81 -0.13 10.27 -1.45
N GLY A 82 -0.83 10.55 -2.55
CA GLY A 82 -0.23 10.73 -3.88
C GLY A 82 0.40 9.44 -4.40
N ALA A 83 -0.33 8.32 -4.27
CA ALA A 83 0.04 7.01 -4.77
C ALA A 83 -1.02 6.44 -5.73
N ASP A 84 -0.59 5.49 -6.54
CA ASP A 84 -1.40 4.64 -7.43
C ASP A 84 -1.76 3.30 -6.77
#